data_AF-A0AAV1Q6R5-F1
#
_entry.id   AF-A0AAV1Q6R5-F1
#
_cell.length_a   1.000
_cell.length_b   1.000
_cell.length_c   1.000
_cell.angle_alpha   90.00
_cell.angle_beta   90.00
_cell.angle_gamma   90.00
#
_symmetry.space_group_name_H-M   'P 1'
#
loop_
_entity.id
_entity.type
_entity.pdbx_description
1 polymer ?
#
loop_
_entity_poly.entity_id
_entity_poly.type
_entity_poly.pdbx_seq_one_letter_code
_entity_poly.pdbx_strand_id
1 'polypeptide(L)'
;MGSGYSQEHYDRIALDLYETASGRTCILPDVGLDESVLKYSGLNSSAALQVYSNELVNSVPGFVERLGSSLGSLNSIPNAVGLGALVISLIMEICMKSSTEPTEDSYSMFKRVFGEEKASSVQNRMSESVKRYRAFMNNNQRLWKELDRLELQLSQDLTNLINSLLHDNQMSSRGFKIWVNGAAFHLQMMIHEAWLKDQAGERSSDNVDSIKITIDMYLDDLDNLLKKYKTYHTSIASIHYFSYYGPGSVAIDSTCNLENTETKCKIKILSDGGCSYSDVLQGYVKNVFSKHEPITSLRNYFSNIKNNIDSHINQHVFPLKLTT
;
A
#
# COMPACT_ATOMS: atom_id res chain seq x y z
N MET A 1 -17.91 32.35 -35.22
CA MET A 1 -16.63 31.64 -35.42
C MET A 1 -15.98 31.49 -34.05
N GLY A 2 -15.51 30.28 -33.73
CA GLY A 2 -15.39 29.75 -32.36
C GLY A 2 -14.57 30.59 -31.38
N SER A 3 -15.23 31.07 -30.33
CA SER A 3 -14.63 31.72 -29.16
C SER A 3 -14.51 30.76 -27.97
N GLY A 4 -14.36 29.46 -28.23
CA GLY A 4 -14.12 28.46 -27.20
C GLY A 4 -12.64 28.39 -26.86
N TYR A 5 -12.31 28.05 -25.62
CA TYR A 5 -10.93 27.73 -25.23
C TYR A 5 -10.41 26.53 -26.03
N SER A 6 -9.11 26.50 -26.31
CA SER A 6 -8.45 25.38 -26.99
C SER A 6 -8.26 24.19 -26.04
N GLN A 7 -8.07 22.99 -26.59
CA GLN A 7 -7.73 21.80 -25.79
C GLN A 7 -6.46 22.00 -24.97
N GLU A 8 -5.46 22.68 -25.53
CA GLU A 8 -4.21 23.03 -24.86
C GLU A 8 -4.46 23.88 -23.59
N HIS A 9 -5.44 24.78 -23.63
CA HIS A 9 -5.83 25.56 -22.48
C HIS A 9 -6.41 24.68 -21.36
N TYR A 10 -7.29 23.72 -21.70
CA TYR A 10 -7.85 22.78 -20.72
C TYR A 10 -6.79 21.85 -20.15
N ASP A 11 -5.89 21.34 -20.98
CA ASP A 11 -4.80 20.44 -20.57
C ASP A 11 -3.84 21.14 -19.60
N ARG A 12 -3.57 22.44 -19.81
CA ARG A 12 -2.78 23.27 -18.90
C ARG A 12 -3.47 23.43 -17.54
N ILE A 13 -4.74 23.83 -17.50
CA ILE A 13 -5.49 23.97 -16.23
C ILE A 13 -5.55 22.63 -15.48
N ALA A 14 -5.80 21.54 -16.20
CA ALA A 14 -5.81 20.19 -15.65
C ALA A 14 -4.46 19.77 -15.04
N LEU A 15 -3.35 20.24 -15.62
CA LEU A 15 -2.01 20.02 -15.09
C LEU A 15 -1.78 20.83 -13.81
N ASP A 16 -2.11 22.12 -13.83
CA ASP A 16 -1.97 23.01 -12.67
C ASP A 16 -2.78 22.50 -11.46
N LEU A 17 -3.98 21.96 -11.73
CA LEU A 17 -4.82 21.28 -10.74
C LEU A 17 -4.13 20.05 -10.13
N TYR A 18 -3.55 19.20 -10.97
CA TYR A 18 -2.81 18.03 -10.51
C TYR A 18 -1.57 18.39 -9.69
N GLU A 19 -0.78 19.37 -10.14
CA GLU A 19 0.43 19.79 -9.45
C GLU A 19 0.11 20.40 -8.09
N THR A 20 -0.93 21.22 -8.02
CA THR A 20 -1.41 21.77 -6.74
C THR A 20 -1.97 20.67 -5.82
N ALA A 21 -2.71 19.72 -6.38
CA ALA A 21 -3.22 18.56 -5.63
C ALA A 21 -2.09 17.68 -5.09
N SER A 22 -0.97 17.57 -5.81
CA SER A 22 0.20 16.78 -5.39
C SER A 22 0.84 17.26 -4.10
N GLY A 23 0.68 18.55 -3.76
CA GLY A 23 1.08 19.09 -2.46
C GLY A 23 0.10 18.81 -1.31
N ARG A 24 -1.05 18.15 -1.56
CA ARG A 24 -2.14 17.97 -0.59
C ARG A 24 -2.59 16.51 -0.51
N THR A 25 -2.22 15.84 0.57
CA THR A 25 -2.45 14.40 0.80
C THR A 25 -3.92 13.98 0.79
N CYS A 26 -4.87 14.87 1.05
CA CYS A 26 -6.31 14.53 1.07
C CYS A 26 -7.03 14.68 -0.27
N ILE A 27 -6.40 15.26 -1.30
CA ILE A 27 -7.01 15.38 -2.64
C ILE A 27 -6.70 14.14 -3.47
N LEU A 28 -5.42 13.78 -3.52
CA LEU A 28 -4.94 12.66 -4.33
C LEU A 28 -5.32 11.32 -3.69
N PRO A 29 -5.52 10.29 -4.53
CA PRO A 29 -5.91 8.97 -4.05
C PRO A 29 -4.77 8.30 -3.28
N ASP A 30 -5.07 7.82 -2.07
CA ASP A 30 -4.20 6.94 -1.29
C ASP A 30 -4.56 5.48 -1.55
N VAL A 31 -4.09 4.96 -2.68
CA VAL A 31 -4.36 3.57 -3.14
C VAL A 31 -3.10 2.74 -3.36
N GLY A 32 -1.94 3.32 -3.05
CA GLY A 32 -0.64 2.69 -3.24
C GLY A 32 -0.35 1.57 -2.24
N LEU A 33 0.76 0.89 -2.50
CA LEU A 33 1.40 0.02 -1.51
C LEU A 33 1.90 0.87 -0.35
N ASP A 34 1.70 0.38 0.87
CA ASP A 34 2.30 1.02 2.02
C ASP A 34 3.82 0.94 1.95
N GLU A 35 4.48 2.03 2.32
CA GLU A 35 5.94 2.15 2.34
C GLU A 35 6.62 0.99 3.09
N SER A 36 5.99 0.48 4.15
CA SER A 36 6.55 -0.62 4.95
C SER A 36 6.49 -1.94 4.20
N VAL A 37 5.41 -2.17 3.43
CA VAL A 37 5.34 -3.32 2.52
C VAL A 37 6.48 -3.22 1.51
N LEU A 38 6.64 -2.07 0.84
CA LEU A 38 7.72 -1.86 -0.13
C LEU A 38 9.12 -2.06 0.48
N LYS A 39 9.34 -1.51 1.69
CA LYS A 39 10.63 -1.55 2.39
C LYS A 39 11.03 -2.96 2.79
N TYR A 40 10.09 -3.75 3.31
CA TYR A 40 10.39 -5.06 3.89
C TYR A 40 10.04 -6.25 3.00
N SER A 41 9.43 -6.04 1.82
CA SER A 41 9.19 -7.10 0.83
C SER A 41 10.25 -7.21 -0.27
N GLY A 42 11.16 -6.22 -0.36
CA GLY A 42 12.21 -6.15 -1.37
C GLY A 42 13.39 -7.11 -1.15
N LEU A 43 14.32 -7.10 -2.11
CA LEU A 43 15.58 -7.88 -2.06
C LEU A 43 16.50 -7.49 -0.90
N ASN A 44 16.36 -6.26 -0.41
CA ASN A 44 17.15 -5.71 0.72
C ASN A 44 16.38 -5.73 2.05
N SER A 45 15.31 -6.54 2.15
CA SER A 45 14.42 -6.56 3.32
C SER A 45 15.15 -6.82 4.64
N SER A 46 16.11 -7.74 4.65
CA SER A 46 16.94 -8.08 5.81
C SER A 46 17.84 -6.93 6.26
N ALA A 47 18.49 -6.25 5.32
CA ALA A 47 19.31 -5.07 5.60
C ALA A 47 18.45 -3.91 6.12
N ALA A 48 17.29 -3.66 5.49
CA ALA A 48 16.35 -2.64 5.94
C ALA A 48 15.85 -2.90 7.37
N LEU A 49 15.56 -4.16 7.71
CA LEU A 49 15.18 -4.56 9.05
C LEU A 49 16.34 -4.40 10.05
N GLN A 50 17.56 -4.73 9.66
CA GLN A 50 18.74 -4.55 10.51
C GLN A 50 18.97 -3.08 10.85
N VAL A 51 18.89 -2.20 9.85
CA VAL A 51 19.01 -0.74 10.07
C VAL A 51 17.94 -0.25 11.03
N TYR A 52 16.68 -0.63 10.81
CA TYR A 52 15.56 -0.26 11.68
C TYR A 52 15.76 -0.78 13.12
N SER A 53 16.16 -2.04 13.28
CA SER A 53 16.44 -2.61 14.60
C SER A 53 17.58 -1.87 15.32
N ASN A 54 18.66 -1.53 14.62
CA ASN A 54 19.79 -0.82 15.22
C ASN A 54 19.39 0.58 15.68
N GLU A 55 18.58 1.27 14.89
CA GLU A 55 18.02 2.57 15.27
C GLU A 55 17.21 2.45 16.57
N LEU A 56 16.36 1.43 16.70
CA LEU A 56 15.56 1.21 17.90
C LEU A 56 16.38 0.82 19.13
N VAL A 57 17.40 -0.02 18.95
CA VAL A 57 18.33 -0.38 20.04
C VAL A 57 19.03 0.88 20.59
N ASN A 58 19.44 1.79 19.71
CA ASN A 58 20.15 3.01 20.09
C ASN A 58 19.24 4.11 20.65
N SER A 59 17.98 4.17 20.20
CA SER A 59 17.05 5.28 20.52
C SER A 59 16.01 4.96 21.59
N VAL A 60 15.70 3.68 21.82
CA VAL A 60 14.62 3.26 22.73
C VAL A 60 15.19 2.43 23.89
N PRO A 61 15.29 3.02 25.10
CA PRO A 61 15.73 2.30 26.29
C PRO A 61 14.84 1.08 26.58
N GLY A 62 15.46 -0.06 26.86
CA GLY A 62 14.77 -1.32 27.16
C GLY A 62 14.10 -1.99 25.94
N PHE A 63 14.38 -1.54 24.71
CA PHE A 63 13.83 -2.15 23.49
C PHE A 63 14.15 -3.65 23.40
N VAL A 64 15.41 -4.03 23.63
CA VAL A 64 15.85 -5.44 23.55
C VAL A 64 15.11 -6.32 24.55
N GLU A 65 14.91 -5.84 25.78
CA GLU A 65 14.19 -6.59 26.83
C GLU A 65 12.71 -6.79 26.45
N ARG A 66 12.06 -5.74 25.93
CA ARG A 66 10.65 -5.80 25.50
C ARG A 66 10.46 -6.69 24.28
N LEU A 67 11.35 -6.56 23.29
CA LEU A 67 11.34 -7.42 22.11
C LEU A 67 11.63 -8.87 22.50
N GLY A 68 12.61 -9.11 23.37
CA GLY A 68 12.95 -10.44 23.89
C GLY A 68 11.81 -11.06 24.70
N SER A 69 11.08 -10.27 25.48
CA SER A 69 9.86 -10.72 26.18
C SER A 69 8.72 -11.02 25.21
N SER A 70 8.64 -10.28 24.10
CA SER A 70 7.60 -10.41 23.08
C SER A 70 7.79 -11.62 22.16
N LEU A 71 9.05 -11.95 21.84
CA LEU A 71 9.45 -13.01 20.92
C LEU A 71 9.92 -14.30 21.63
N GLY A 72 10.04 -14.28 22.97
CA GLY A 72 10.50 -15.41 23.76
C GLY A 72 12.02 -15.62 23.65
N SER A 73 12.79 -14.85 24.45
CA SER A 73 14.24 -14.95 24.67
C SER A 73 15.06 -15.40 23.45
N LEU A 74 14.90 -14.71 22.32
CA LEU A 74 15.66 -15.01 21.11
C LEU A 74 17.03 -14.34 21.17
N ASN A 75 18.09 -15.15 21.11
CA ASN A 75 19.46 -14.67 20.90
C ASN A 75 19.72 -14.26 19.44
N SER A 76 18.87 -14.71 18.51
CA SER A 76 18.87 -14.38 17.10
C SER A 76 17.48 -14.58 16.53
N ILE A 77 17.01 -13.71 15.65
CA ILE A 77 15.75 -13.93 14.93
C ILE A 77 16.06 -14.71 13.64
N PRO A 78 15.65 -15.99 13.54
CA PRO A 78 15.78 -16.73 12.29
C PRO A 78 14.80 -16.16 11.25
N ASN A 79 15.15 -16.29 9.96
CA ASN A 79 14.23 -16.10 8.83
C ASN A 79 13.81 -14.64 8.52
N ALA A 80 14.68 -13.67 8.78
CA ALA A 80 14.43 -12.23 8.59
C ALA A 80 14.51 -11.73 7.13
N VAL A 81 13.83 -12.40 6.19
CA VAL A 81 13.77 -12.04 4.76
C VAL A 81 12.32 -12.06 4.26
N GLY A 82 11.98 -11.15 3.34
CA GLY A 82 10.64 -11.03 2.75
C GLY A 82 9.54 -10.89 3.81
N LEU A 83 8.57 -11.81 3.83
CA LEU A 83 7.51 -11.84 4.84
C LEU A 83 8.04 -11.81 6.27
N GLY A 84 9.11 -12.56 6.56
CA GLY A 84 9.68 -12.59 7.90
C GLY A 84 10.15 -11.20 8.34
N ALA A 85 10.83 -10.48 7.45
CA ALA A 85 11.27 -9.12 7.74
C ALA A 85 10.08 -8.15 7.96
N LEU A 86 9.07 -8.24 7.11
CA LEU A 86 7.85 -7.42 7.24
C LEU A 86 7.09 -7.71 8.55
N VAL A 87 6.99 -8.98 8.93
CA VAL A 87 6.28 -9.37 10.16
C VAL A 87 7.10 -8.98 11.40
N ILE A 88 8.42 -9.13 11.37
CA ILE A 88 9.28 -8.69 12.48
C ILE A 88 9.20 -7.17 12.66
N SER A 89 9.23 -6.38 11.58
CA SER A 89 9.10 -4.91 11.69
C SER A 89 7.76 -4.50 12.31
N LEU A 90 6.68 -5.19 11.95
CA LEU A 90 5.36 -5.00 12.55
C LEU A 90 5.36 -5.34 14.05
N ILE A 91 6.01 -6.43 14.45
CA ILE A 91 6.13 -6.80 15.87
C ILE A 91 6.94 -5.77 16.64
N MET A 92 8.07 -5.30 16.09
CA MET A 92 8.90 -4.25 16.70
C MET A 92 8.09 -2.99 16.96
N GLU A 93 7.26 -2.56 16.01
CA GLU A 93 6.42 -1.38 16.21
C GLU A 93 5.33 -1.60 17.27
N ILE A 94 4.70 -2.78 17.32
CA ILE A 94 3.75 -3.13 18.38
C ILE A 94 4.43 -3.04 19.76
N CYS A 95 5.68 -3.47 19.86
CA CYS A 95 6.49 -3.38 21.09
C CYS A 95 6.89 -1.94 21.46
N MET A 96 7.01 -1.03 20.49
CA MET A 96 7.32 0.38 20.75
C MET A 96 6.09 1.13 21.26
N LYS A 97 4.92 0.90 20.65
CA LYS A 97 3.67 1.61 20.99
C LYS A 97 3.15 1.32 22.39
N SER A 98 3.58 0.23 23.04
CA SER A 98 3.25 -0.02 24.44
C SER A 98 3.97 0.93 25.42
N SER A 99 4.83 1.83 24.94
CA SER A 99 5.70 2.66 25.78
C SER A 99 5.63 4.17 25.60
N THR A 100 4.96 4.65 24.56
CA THR A 100 4.76 6.08 24.28
C THR A 100 3.28 6.39 24.29
N GLU A 101 2.86 7.46 24.98
CA GLU A 101 1.49 7.95 24.90
C GLU A 101 1.06 8.15 23.44
N PRO A 102 -0.22 7.86 23.10
CA PRO A 102 -0.68 7.89 21.73
C PRO A 102 -0.73 9.33 21.23
N THR A 103 0.25 9.75 20.44
CA THR A 103 0.12 10.96 19.61
C THR A 103 -0.76 10.64 18.40
N GLU A 104 -1.61 11.60 18.02
CA GLU A 104 -2.55 11.49 16.88
C GLU A 104 -1.85 11.15 15.54
N ASP A 105 -0.53 11.35 15.44
CA ASP A 105 0.29 11.09 14.26
C ASP A 105 0.84 9.65 14.19
N SER A 106 0.65 8.84 15.24
CA SER A 106 1.13 7.46 15.31
C SER A 106 0.12 6.48 14.70
N TYR A 107 -0.23 6.65 13.42
CA TYR A 107 -0.93 5.61 12.67
C TYR A 107 -0.04 4.37 12.67
N SER A 108 -0.46 3.27 13.29
CA SER A 108 0.40 2.07 13.29
C SER A 108 0.63 1.60 11.87
N MET A 109 1.83 1.14 11.51
CA MET A 109 2.08 0.42 10.25
C MET A 109 1.03 -0.65 10.07
N PHE A 110 0.61 -1.29 11.17
CA PHE A 110 -0.51 -2.20 11.17
C PHE A 110 -1.81 -1.55 10.63
N LYS A 111 -2.21 -0.37 11.11
CA LYS A 111 -3.38 0.36 10.58
C LYS A 111 -3.18 0.95 9.18
N ARG A 112 -1.96 1.31 8.80
CA ARG A 112 -1.65 1.85 7.46
C ARG A 112 -1.69 0.76 6.39
N VAL A 113 -1.02 -0.36 6.67
CA VAL A 113 -0.91 -1.53 5.80
C VAL A 113 -2.22 -2.31 5.76
N PHE A 114 -2.85 -2.54 6.91
CA PHE A 114 -4.01 -3.44 7.02
C PHE A 114 -5.35 -2.71 7.16
N GLY A 115 -5.34 -1.44 7.56
CA GLY A 115 -6.52 -0.61 7.68
C GLY A 115 -7.03 -0.37 9.11
N GLU A 116 -8.07 0.44 9.28
CA GLU A 116 -8.72 0.66 10.60
C GLU A 116 -10.00 -0.15 10.80
N GLU A 117 -10.48 -0.79 9.73
CA GLU A 117 -11.77 -1.44 9.73
C GLU A 117 -11.64 -2.91 10.16
N LYS A 118 -11.87 -3.16 11.46
CA LYS A 118 -11.93 -4.52 12.06
C LYS A 118 -12.88 -5.50 11.34
N ALA A 119 -13.66 -5.05 10.36
CA ALA A 119 -14.59 -5.86 9.56
C ALA A 119 -14.00 -6.41 8.25
N SER A 120 -12.85 -5.93 7.75
CA SER A 120 -12.26 -6.52 6.53
C SER A 120 -11.68 -7.90 6.80
N SER A 121 -12.15 -8.92 6.09
CA SER A 121 -11.64 -10.30 6.24
C SER A 121 -10.16 -10.41 5.84
N VAL A 122 -9.74 -9.69 4.79
CA VAL A 122 -8.33 -9.56 4.36
C VAL A 122 -7.46 -9.03 5.51
N GLN A 123 -7.87 -7.91 6.12
CA GLN A 123 -7.15 -7.34 7.27
C GLN A 123 -7.05 -8.34 8.43
N ASN A 124 -8.17 -8.97 8.77
CA ASN A 124 -8.23 -9.92 9.87
C ASN A 124 -7.29 -11.11 9.62
N ARG A 125 -7.19 -11.58 8.37
CA ARG A 125 -6.30 -12.67 7.97
C ARG A 125 -4.83 -12.28 8.06
N MET A 126 -4.47 -11.10 7.59
CA MET A 126 -3.10 -10.60 7.69
C MET A 126 -2.69 -10.39 9.17
N SER A 127 -3.61 -9.90 10.01
CA SER A 127 -3.42 -9.81 11.47
C SER A 127 -3.16 -11.16 12.12
N GLU A 128 -3.97 -12.14 11.75
CA GLU A 128 -3.82 -13.49 12.27
C GLU A 128 -2.49 -14.09 11.85
N SER A 129 -2.03 -13.82 10.62
CA SER A 129 -0.71 -14.24 10.12
C SER A 129 0.43 -13.68 10.98
N VAL A 130 0.41 -12.39 11.31
CA VAL A 130 1.40 -11.77 12.21
C VAL A 130 1.38 -12.43 13.60
N LYS A 131 0.20 -12.72 14.15
CA LYS A 131 0.07 -13.39 15.46
C LYS A 131 0.63 -14.80 15.44
N ARG A 132 0.31 -15.59 14.41
CA ARG A 132 0.82 -16.97 14.27
C ARG A 132 2.31 -16.99 14.03
N TYR A 133 2.84 -16.05 13.26
CA TYR A 133 4.28 -15.86 13.09
C TYR A 133 4.96 -15.63 14.43
N ARG A 134 4.46 -14.67 15.22
CA ARG A 134 4.99 -14.39 16.56
C ARG A 134 4.93 -15.62 17.48
N ALA A 135 3.83 -16.36 17.47
CA ALA A 135 3.64 -17.52 18.35
C ALA A 135 4.55 -18.71 17.99
N PHE A 136 4.87 -18.88 16.71
CA PHE A 136 5.55 -20.08 16.21
C PHE A 136 6.88 -19.83 15.51
N MET A 137 7.45 -18.62 15.61
CA MET A 137 8.73 -18.29 14.95
C MET A 137 9.89 -19.22 15.32
N ASN A 138 9.83 -19.87 16.49
CA ASN A 138 10.84 -20.84 16.96
C ASN A 138 10.53 -22.28 16.55
N ASN A 139 9.44 -22.53 15.83
CA ASN A 139 9.00 -23.83 15.38
C ASN A 139 8.59 -23.75 13.90
N ASN A 140 9.57 -23.85 13.00
CA ASN A 140 9.38 -23.73 11.56
C ASN A 140 8.29 -24.67 11.02
N GLN A 141 8.19 -25.90 11.52
CA GLN A 141 7.18 -26.85 11.07
C GLN A 141 5.76 -26.42 11.45
N ARG A 142 5.57 -25.92 12.69
CA ARG A 142 4.28 -25.41 13.12
C ARG A 142 3.94 -24.09 12.43
N LEU A 143 4.92 -23.21 12.28
CA LEU A 143 4.78 -21.93 11.57
C LEU A 143 4.32 -22.18 10.13
N TRP A 144 5.01 -23.06 9.40
CA TRP A 144 4.66 -23.41 8.03
C TRP A 144 3.21 -23.88 7.89
N LYS A 145 2.76 -24.82 8.75
CA LYS A 145 1.35 -25.30 8.71
C LYS A 145 0.32 -24.20 8.97
N GLU A 146 0.64 -23.23 9.82
CA GLU A 146 -0.26 -22.10 10.04
C GLU A 146 -0.25 -21.11 8.88
N LEU A 147 0.91 -20.87 8.26
CA LEU A 147 1.03 -19.99 7.10
C LEU A 147 0.29 -20.59 5.89
N ASP A 148 0.49 -21.88 5.59
CA ASP A 148 -0.17 -22.59 4.48
C ASP A 148 -1.70 -22.51 4.60
N ARG A 149 -2.24 -22.71 5.80
CA ARG A 149 -3.68 -22.54 6.07
C ARG A 149 -4.13 -21.09 5.89
N LEU A 150 -3.33 -20.11 6.31
CA LEU A 150 -3.69 -18.70 6.26
C LEU A 150 -3.55 -18.11 4.85
N GLU A 151 -2.62 -18.60 4.05
CA GLU A 151 -2.42 -18.28 2.64
C GLU A 151 -3.71 -18.58 1.87
N LEU A 152 -4.21 -19.81 1.97
CA LEU A 152 -5.43 -20.23 1.29
C LEU A 152 -6.64 -19.38 1.67
N GLN A 153 -6.75 -19.06 2.95
CA GLN A 153 -7.84 -18.21 3.46
C GLN A 153 -7.69 -16.76 2.99
N LEU A 154 -6.46 -16.23 2.91
CA LEU A 154 -6.19 -14.88 2.41
C LEU A 154 -6.50 -14.78 0.92
N SER A 155 -6.13 -15.78 0.13
CA SER A 155 -6.47 -15.88 -1.29
C SER A 155 -7.98 -15.82 -1.52
N GLN A 156 -8.75 -16.55 -0.71
CA GLN A 156 -10.22 -16.49 -0.75
C GLN A 156 -10.75 -15.12 -0.33
N ASP A 157 -10.22 -14.54 0.74
CA ASP A 157 -10.61 -13.22 1.23
C ASP A 157 -10.33 -12.12 0.19
N LEU A 158 -9.20 -12.20 -0.53
CA LEU A 158 -8.85 -11.29 -1.63
C LEU A 158 -9.78 -11.45 -2.83
N THR A 159 -10.15 -12.69 -3.17
CA THR A 159 -11.10 -12.98 -4.26
C THR A 159 -12.48 -12.41 -3.96
N ASN A 160 -12.96 -12.53 -2.73
CA ASN A 160 -14.22 -11.93 -2.32
C ASN A 160 -14.16 -10.41 -2.40
N LEU A 161 -13.07 -9.80 -1.92
CA LEU A 161 -12.89 -8.36 -1.96
C LEU A 161 -12.88 -7.82 -3.40
N ILE A 162 -12.13 -8.43 -4.32
CA ILE A 162 -12.10 -7.95 -5.71
C ILE A 162 -13.47 -8.06 -6.38
N ASN A 163 -14.21 -9.15 -6.13
CA ASN A 163 -15.57 -9.30 -6.65
C ASN A 163 -16.47 -8.15 -6.18
N SER A 164 -16.40 -7.79 -4.90
CA SER A 164 -17.18 -6.67 -4.37
C SER A 164 -16.77 -5.31 -4.96
N LEU A 165 -15.46 -5.09 -5.18
CA LEU A 165 -14.95 -3.85 -5.79
C LEU A 165 -15.35 -3.72 -7.27
N LEU A 166 -15.25 -4.80 -8.05
CA LEU A 166 -15.50 -4.78 -9.49
C LEU A 166 -16.99 -4.88 -9.83
N HIS A 167 -17.71 -5.77 -9.14
CA HIS A 167 -19.05 -6.24 -9.55
C HIS A 167 -20.17 -5.74 -8.63
N ASP A 168 -19.93 -5.56 -7.33
CA ASP A 168 -20.98 -5.17 -6.38
C ASP A 168 -21.09 -3.65 -6.17
N ASN A 169 -20.44 -2.85 -7.02
CA ASN A 169 -20.37 -1.39 -6.93
C ASN A 169 -19.85 -0.87 -5.56
N GLN A 170 -18.99 -1.63 -4.90
CA GLN A 170 -18.36 -1.23 -3.63
C GLN A 170 -16.97 -0.60 -3.82
N MET A 171 -16.65 -0.15 -5.03
CA MET A 171 -15.37 0.51 -5.32
C MET A 171 -15.16 1.71 -4.39
N SER A 172 -14.00 1.77 -3.76
CA SER A 172 -13.56 2.86 -2.90
C SER A 172 -12.03 2.91 -2.90
N SER A 173 -11.45 4.08 -2.57
CA SER A 173 -9.98 4.19 -2.45
C SER A 173 -9.46 3.25 -1.37
N ARG A 174 -10.20 3.15 -0.27
CA ARG A 174 -9.85 2.26 0.84
C ARG A 174 -9.88 0.79 0.47
N GLY A 175 -10.97 0.33 -0.13
CA GLY A 175 -11.10 -1.08 -0.55
C GLY A 175 -10.03 -1.48 -1.56
N PHE A 176 -9.74 -0.60 -2.53
CA PHE A 176 -8.66 -0.82 -3.49
C PHE A 176 -7.28 -0.91 -2.80
N LYS A 177 -6.98 0.00 -1.87
CA LYS A 177 -5.74 -0.05 -1.08
C LYS A 177 -5.61 -1.35 -0.28
N ILE A 178 -6.69 -1.80 0.36
CA ILE A 178 -6.71 -3.07 1.12
C ILE A 178 -6.39 -4.24 0.19
N TRP A 179 -6.99 -4.28 -1.01
CA TRP A 179 -6.72 -5.34 -1.97
C TRP A 179 -5.25 -5.34 -2.42
N VAL A 180 -4.70 -4.18 -2.80
CA VAL A 180 -3.31 -4.05 -3.27
C VAL A 180 -2.31 -4.49 -2.21
N ASN A 181 -2.48 -4.02 -0.97
CA ASN A 181 -1.59 -4.38 0.14
C ASN A 181 -1.78 -5.85 0.54
N GLY A 182 -3.01 -6.37 0.50
CA GLY A 182 -3.32 -7.77 0.75
C GLY A 182 -2.70 -8.71 -0.28
N ALA A 183 -2.80 -8.38 -1.57
CA ALA A 183 -2.17 -9.13 -2.66
C ALA A 183 -0.64 -9.14 -2.53
N ALA A 184 -0.03 -7.99 -2.21
CA ALA A 184 1.39 -7.90 -1.95
C ALA A 184 1.83 -8.76 -0.76
N PHE A 185 1.07 -8.75 0.34
CA PHE A 185 1.35 -9.60 1.50
C PHE A 185 1.18 -11.08 1.19
N HIS A 186 0.14 -11.46 0.43
CA HIS A 186 -0.09 -12.83 -0.01
C HIS A 186 1.09 -13.38 -0.81
N LEU A 187 1.63 -12.61 -1.75
CA LEU A 187 2.83 -13.00 -2.48
C LEU A 187 4.03 -13.21 -1.56
N GLN A 188 4.20 -12.35 -0.55
CA GLN A 188 5.27 -12.53 0.43
C GLN A 188 5.06 -13.81 1.26
N MET A 189 3.82 -14.19 1.56
CA MET A 189 3.52 -15.50 2.18
C MET A 189 3.96 -16.66 1.29
N MET A 190 3.54 -16.69 0.04
CA MET A 190 3.91 -17.76 -0.89
C MET A 190 5.43 -17.86 -1.08
N ILE A 191 6.12 -16.73 -1.22
CA ILE A 191 7.59 -16.67 -1.33
C ILE A 191 8.25 -17.22 -0.06
N HIS A 192 7.76 -16.83 1.11
CA HIS A 192 8.32 -17.29 2.38
C HIS A 192 8.09 -18.79 2.60
N GLU A 193 6.94 -19.32 2.20
CA GLU A 193 6.66 -20.76 2.23
C GLU A 193 7.56 -21.54 1.27
N ALA A 194 7.74 -21.04 0.05
CA ALA A 194 8.66 -21.64 -0.92
C ALA A 194 10.10 -21.65 -0.38
N TRP A 195 10.52 -20.57 0.29
CA TRP A 195 11.80 -20.51 0.98
C TRP A 195 11.92 -21.53 2.12
N LEU A 196 10.91 -21.65 2.99
CA LEU A 196 10.90 -22.65 4.07
C LEU A 196 11.03 -24.08 3.53
N LYS A 197 10.34 -24.39 2.43
CA LYS A 197 10.44 -25.70 1.75
C LYS A 197 11.81 -25.92 1.14
N ASP A 198 12.41 -24.90 0.52
CA ASP A 198 13.78 -24.97 -0.01
C ASP A 198 14.81 -25.26 1.08
N GLN A 199 14.69 -24.60 2.24
CA GLN A 199 15.55 -24.88 3.41
C GLN A 199 15.37 -26.29 3.97
N ALA A 200 14.19 -26.89 3.82
CA ALA A 200 13.92 -28.28 4.20
C ALA A 200 14.41 -29.31 3.16
N GLY A 201 14.99 -28.86 2.03
CA GLY A 201 15.39 -29.73 0.92
C GLY A 201 14.22 -30.19 0.04
N GLU A 202 13.05 -29.56 0.18
CA GLU A 202 11.80 -29.88 -0.53
C GLU A 202 11.51 -28.86 -1.65
N ARG A 203 12.55 -28.32 -2.29
CA ARG A 203 12.37 -27.37 -3.39
C ARG A 203 11.63 -28.04 -4.55
N SER A 204 10.46 -27.51 -4.90
CA SER A 204 9.72 -27.90 -6.10
C SER A 204 9.67 -26.72 -7.08
N SER A 205 9.92 -27.00 -8.36
CA SER A 205 9.65 -26.06 -9.46
C SER A 205 8.19 -25.57 -9.44
N ASP A 206 7.28 -26.43 -8.99
CA ASP A 206 5.85 -26.14 -8.92
C ASP A 206 5.55 -24.95 -8.01
N ASN A 207 6.36 -24.71 -6.98
CA ASN A 207 6.20 -23.54 -6.09
C ASN A 207 6.49 -22.23 -6.84
N VAL A 208 7.56 -22.20 -7.65
CA VAL A 208 7.95 -21.01 -8.43
C VAL A 208 6.90 -20.72 -9.50
N ASP A 209 6.44 -21.77 -10.19
CA ASP A 209 5.44 -21.62 -11.24
C ASP A 209 4.07 -21.19 -10.67
N SER A 210 3.67 -21.73 -9.52
CA SER A 210 2.47 -21.30 -8.79
C SER A 210 2.54 -19.80 -8.43
N ILE A 211 3.67 -19.33 -7.89
CA ILE A 211 3.85 -17.90 -7.56
C ILE A 211 3.76 -17.04 -8.83
N LYS A 212 4.37 -17.46 -9.95
CA LYS A 212 4.30 -16.72 -11.22
C LYS A 212 2.86 -16.61 -11.73
N ILE A 213 2.10 -17.70 -11.67
CA ILE A 213 0.68 -17.73 -12.05
C ILE A 213 -0.13 -16.77 -11.18
N THR A 214 0.07 -16.79 -9.86
CA THR A 214 -0.60 -15.86 -8.95
C THR A 214 -0.25 -14.41 -9.25
N ILE A 215 1.01 -14.10 -9.58
CA ILE A 215 1.39 -12.74 -9.98
C ILE A 215 0.70 -12.31 -11.27
N ASP A 216 0.60 -13.20 -12.25
CA ASP A 216 -0.12 -12.90 -13.50
C ASP A 216 -1.61 -12.62 -13.25
N MET A 217 -2.25 -13.42 -12.39
CA MET A 217 -3.62 -13.15 -11.94
C MET A 217 -3.74 -11.77 -11.27
N TYR A 218 -2.82 -11.42 -10.37
CA TYR A 218 -2.83 -10.11 -9.72
C TYR A 218 -2.55 -8.94 -10.66
N LEU A 219 -1.75 -9.12 -11.70
CA LEU A 219 -1.53 -8.10 -12.72
C LEU A 219 -2.80 -7.87 -13.56
N ASP A 220 -3.50 -8.93 -13.94
CA ASP A 220 -4.77 -8.84 -14.68
C ASP A 220 -5.87 -8.21 -13.81
N ASP A 221 -5.99 -8.64 -12.57
CA ASP A 221 -6.90 -8.07 -11.57
C ASP A 221 -6.62 -6.59 -11.33
N LEU A 222 -5.35 -6.20 -11.20
CA LEU A 222 -4.92 -4.81 -11.03
C LEU A 222 -5.32 -3.97 -12.25
N ASP A 223 -5.14 -4.48 -13.47
CA ASP A 223 -5.53 -3.76 -14.69
C ASP A 223 -7.06 -3.51 -14.72
N ASN A 224 -7.87 -4.45 -14.22
CA ASN A 224 -9.33 -4.29 -14.10
C ASN A 224 -9.71 -3.30 -12.98
N LEU A 225 -9.06 -3.41 -11.81
CA LEU A 225 -9.27 -2.51 -10.68
C LEU A 225 -8.89 -1.07 -11.04
N LEU A 226 -7.76 -0.84 -11.71
CA LEU A 226 -7.34 0.50 -12.15
C LEU A 226 -8.36 1.14 -13.09
N LYS A 227 -8.92 0.37 -14.04
CA LYS A 227 -9.98 0.86 -14.93
C LYS A 227 -11.23 1.25 -14.16
N LYS A 228 -11.74 0.37 -13.28
CA LYS A 228 -12.93 0.64 -12.45
C LYS A 228 -12.69 1.80 -11.48
N TYR A 229 -11.51 1.85 -10.87
CA TYR A 229 -11.11 2.89 -9.93
C TYR A 229 -10.97 4.25 -10.62
N LYS A 230 -10.49 4.32 -11.87
CA LYS A 230 -10.48 5.57 -12.65
C LYS A 230 -11.88 6.14 -12.85
N THR A 231 -12.85 5.29 -13.17
CA THR A 231 -14.26 5.70 -13.28
C THR A 231 -14.79 6.19 -11.93
N TYR A 232 -14.51 5.45 -10.86
CA TYR A 232 -14.89 5.83 -9.50
C TYR A 232 -14.26 7.19 -9.09
N HIS A 233 -12.95 7.37 -9.26
CA HIS A 233 -12.24 8.59 -8.95
C HIS A 233 -12.80 9.80 -9.73
N THR A 234 -13.18 9.60 -10.99
CA THR A 234 -13.86 10.63 -11.78
C THR A 234 -15.21 11.03 -11.17
N SER A 235 -15.94 10.08 -10.59
CA SER A 235 -17.25 10.34 -9.96
C SER A 235 -17.15 11.07 -8.62
N ILE A 236 -16.04 10.91 -7.89
CA ILE A 236 -15.83 11.54 -6.59
C ILE A 236 -15.04 12.85 -6.66
N ALA A 237 -14.41 13.16 -7.80
CA ALA A 237 -13.72 14.41 -8.04
C ALA A 237 -14.68 15.44 -8.68
N SER A 238 -14.79 16.62 -8.08
CA SER A 238 -15.58 17.72 -8.64
C SER A 238 -14.75 18.99 -8.79
N ILE A 239 -14.97 19.72 -9.87
CA ILE A 239 -14.34 21.02 -10.13
C ILE A 239 -15.44 22.07 -10.23
N HIS A 240 -15.35 23.10 -9.39
CA HIS A 240 -16.30 24.19 -9.34
C HIS A 240 -15.60 25.51 -9.63
N TYR A 241 -16.16 26.28 -10.56
CA TYR A 241 -15.67 27.61 -10.89
C TYR A 241 -16.41 28.68 -10.07
N PHE A 242 -15.66 29.61 -9.48
CA PHE A 242 -16.19 30.76 -8.77
C PHE A 242 -15.54 32.04 -9.28
N SER A 243 -16.36 32.99 -9.71
CA SER A 243 -15.93 34.34 -10.11
C SER A 243 -16.46 35.37 -9.12
N TYR A 244 -15.58 36.22 -8.60
CA TYR A 244 -15.96 37.38 -7.80
C TYR A 244 -16.05 38.63 -8.68
N TYR A 245 -17.22 39.27 -8.70
CA TYR A 245 -17.47 40.49 -9.47
C TYR A 245 -17.36 41.72 -8.56
N GLY A 246 -16.52 42.67 -8.97
CA GLY A 246 -16.44 43.97 -8.33
C GLY A 246 -17.57 44.92 -8.71
N PRO A 247 -17.59 46.14 -8.12
CA PRO A 247 -18.45 47.22 -8.57
C PRO A 247 -18.19 47.48 -10.07
N GLY A 248 -19.23 47.36 -10.91
CA GLY A 248 -19.12 47.51 -12.36
C GLY A 248 -19.02 46.21 -13.17
N SER A 249 -19.28 45.04 -12.57
CA SER A 249 -19.38 43.73 -13.26
C SER A 249 -18.10 43.23 -13.93
N VAL A 250 -16.94 43.76 -13.54
CA VAL A 250 -15.63 43.20 -13.93
C VAL A 250 -15.28 42.07 -12.96
N ALA A 251 -14.96 40.88 -13.48
CA ALA A 251 -14.43 39.80 -12.66
C ALA A 251 -13.05 40.21 -12.13
N ILE A 252 -12.91 40.33 -10.80
CA ILE A 252 -11.67 40.74 -10.14
C ILE A 252 -10.80 39.52 -9.83
N ASP A 253 -11.44 38.40 -9.50
CA ASP A 253 -10.77 37.16 -9.15
C ASP A 253 -11.63 35.97 -9.59
N SER A 254 -10.98 34.93 -10.12
CA SER A 254 -11.61 33.72 -10.63
C SER A 254 -10.85 32.52 -10.11
N THR A 255 -11.58 31.62 -9.44
CA THR A 255 -11.00 30.47 -8.74
C THR A 255 -11.63 29.16 -9.19
N CYS A 256 -10.79 28.14 -9.19
CA CYS A 256 -11.13 26.76 -9.46
C CYS A 256 -11.00 25.95 -8.18
N ASN A 257 -12.14 25.46 -7.71
CA ASN A 257 -12.19 24.64 -6.52
C ASN A 257 -12.24 23.17 -6.95
N LEU A 258 -11.17 22.43 -6.66
CA LEU A 258 -11.16 20.98 -6.80
C LEU A 258 -11.53 20.37 -5.46
N GLU A 259 -12.50 19.48 -5.49
CA GLU A 259 -13.00 18.75 -4.33
C GLU A 259 -12.91 17.25 -4.56
N ASN A 260 -12.42 16.54 -3.54
CA ASN A 260 -12.56 15.10 -3.43
C ASN A 260 -13.69 14.82 -2.43
N THR A 261 -14.81 14.33 -2.94
CA THR A 261 -16.02 14.09 -2.13
C THR A 261 -15.90 12.89 -1.19
N GLU A 262 -15.01 11.94 -1.47
CA GLU A 262 -14.74 10.79 -0.58
C GLU A 262 -14.06 11.28 0.71
N THR A 263 -13.05 12.15 0.57
CA THR A 263 -12.29 12.69 1.72
C THR A 263 -12.85 14.02 2.25
N LYS A 264 -13.82 14.62 1.54
CA LYS A 264 -14.35 15.98 1.76
C LYS A 264 -13.28 17.07 1.70
N CYS A 265 -12.15 16.78 1.05
CA CYS A 265 -11.02 17.69 0.92
C CYS A 265 -11.22 18.64 -0.25
N LYS A 266 -10.80 19.90 -0.10
CA LYS A 266 -10.96 20.95 -1.12
C LYS A 266 -9.68 21.76 -1.26
N ILE A 267 -9.31 22.05 -2.50
CA ILE A 267 -8.27 23.02 -2.83
C ILE A 267 -8.81 24.08 -3.76
N LYS A 268 -8.16 25.25 -3.76
CA LYS A 268 -8.50 26.38 -4.61
C LYS A 268 -7.29 26.79 -5.41
N ILE A 269 -7.51 27.11 -6.68
CA ILE A 269 -6.46 27.58 -7.60
C ILE A 269 -6.98 28.83 -8.29
N LEU A 270 -6.12 29.84 -8.40
CA LEU A 270 -6.40 31.03 -9.21
C LEU A 270 -6.39 30.62 -10.68
N SER A 271 -7.40 31.02 -11.44
CA SER A 271 -7.50 30.68 -12.85
C SER A 271 -7.98 31.87 -13.64
N ASP A 272 -7.16 32.31 -14.59
CA ASP A 272 -7.48 33.41 -15.51
C ASP A 272 -8.51 33.02 -16.59
N GLY A 273 -9.10 31.83 -16.47
CA GLY A 273 -10.14 31.28 -17.33
C GLY A 273 -11.08 30.33 -16.57
N GLY A 274 -12.27 30.10 -17.10
CA GLY A 274 -13.21 29.14 -16.51
C GLY A 274 -12.64 27.73 -16.44
N CYS A 275 -12.98 26.96 -15.40
CA CYS A 275 -12.54 25.57 -15.21
C CYS A 275 -13.69 24.59 -14.94
N SER A 276 -14.93 25.06 -15.04
CA SER A 276 -16.12 24.21 -14.90
C SER A 276 -16.41 23.46 -16.20
N TYR A 277 -15.42 22.75 -16.74
CA TYR A 277 -15.52 22.01 -17.99
C TYR A 277 -15.18 20.53 -17.76
N SER A 278 -15.92 19.64 -18.41
CA SER A 278 -15.68 18.19 -18.35
C SER A 278 -14.27 17.81 -18.80
N ASP A 279 -13.72 18.55 -19.77
CA ASP A 279 -12.38 18.28 -20.33
C ASP A 279 -11.27 18.54 -19.30
N VAL A 280 -11.44 19.56 -18.43
CA VAL A 280 -10.50 19.86 -17.35
C VAL A 280 -10.52 18.74 -16.31
N LEU A 281 -11.71 18.24 -15.94
CA LEU A 281 -11.82 17.11 -15.01
C LEU A 281 -11.20 15.83 -15.60
N GLN A 282 -11.47 15.53 -16.87
CA GLN A 282 -10.87 14.38 -17.54
C GLN A 282 -9.35 14.49 -17.65
N GLY A 283 -8.84 15.68 -17.97
CA GLY A 283 -7.41 15.99 -17.99
C GLY A 283 -6.78 15.81 -16.61
N TYR A 284 -7.43 16.31 -15.55
CA TYR A 284 -6.96 16.15 -14.18
C TYR A 284 -6.87 14.67 -13.79
N VAL A 285 -7.93 13.90 -14.01
CA VAL A 285 -7.93 12.45 -13.74
C VAL A 285 -6.87 11.73 -14.58
N LYS A 286 -6.69 12.11 -15.85
CA LYS A 286 -5.62 11.57 -16.70
C LYS A 286 -4.25 11.83 -16.09
N ASN A 287 -3.98 13.03 -15.58
CA ASN A 287 -2.72 13.35 -14.90
C ASN A 287 -2.54 12.52 -13.63
N VAL A 288 -3.58 12.37 -12.80
CA VAL A 288 -3.54 11.50 -11.60
C VAL A 288 -3.10 10.08 -11.98
N PHE A 289 -3.74 9.46 -12.96
CA PHE A 289 -3.45 8.07 -13.31
C PHE A 289 -2.17 7.85 -14.12
N SER A 290 -1.56 8.92 -14.65
CA SER A 290 -0.31 8.83 -15.44
C SER A 290 0.92 9.34 -14.71
N LYS A 291 0.76 10.12 -13.63
CA LYS A 291 1.86 10.78 -12.93
C LYS A 291 1.90 10.49 -11.43
N HIS A 292 0.79 10.11 -10.80
CA HIS A 292 0.76 9.84 -9.36
C HIS A 292 1.51 8.55 -9.05
N GLU A 293 2.66 8.67 -8.39
CA GLU A 293 3.57 7.56 -8.13
C GLU A 293 2.86 6.35 -7.48
N PRO A 294 2.02 6.51 -6.43
CA PRO A 294 1.30 5.41 -5.80
C PRO A 294 0.41 4.58 -6.72
N ILE A 295 -0.02 5.13 -7.86
CA ILE A 295 -0.79 4.39 -8.89
C ILE A 295 0.17 3.78 -9.92
N THR A 296 1.10 4.59 -10.42
CA THR A 296 1.98 4.20 -11.52
C THR A 296 3.01 3.12 -11.14
N SER A 297 3.36 3.01 -9.86
CA SER A 297 4.32 2.02 -9.37
C SER A 297 3.73 0.65 -9.06
N LEU A 298 2.40 0.51 -8.98
CA LEU A 298 1.75 -0.75 -8.60
C LEU A 298 2.13 -1.91 -9.52
N ARG A 299 2.05 -1.70 -10.85
CA ARG A 299 2.41 -2.72 -11.83
C ARG A 299 3.89 -3.11 -11.74
N ASN A 300 4.74 -2.11 -11.51
CA ASN A 300 6.19 -2.30 -11.40
C ASN A 300 6.53 -3.17 -10.19
N TYR A 301 5.84 -3.00 -9.06
CA TYR A 301 6.04 -3.83 -7.88
C TYR A 301 5.84 -5.32 -8.18
N PHE A 302 4.67 -5.70 -8.70
CA PHE A 302 4.35 -7.10 -9.00
C PHE A 302 5.26 -7.67 -10.09
N SER A 303 5.54 -6.90 -11.14
CA SER A 303 6.44 -7.32 -12.22
C SER A 303 7.88 -7.51 -11.74
N ASN A 304 8.35 -6.65 -10.83
CA ASN A 304 9.68 -6.76 -10.24
C ASN A 304 9.81 -8.03 -9.41
N ILE A 305 8.80 -8.35 -8.59
CA ILE A 305 8.77 -9.63 -7.86
C ILE A 305 8.83 -10.79 -8.85
N LYS A 306 7.98 -10.79 -9.89
CA LYS A 306 7.93 -11.86 -10.90
C LYS A 306 9.29 -12.15 -11.53
N ASN A 307 10.01 -11.08 -11.89
CA ASN A 307 11.30 -11.18 -12.56
C ASN A 307 12.43 -11.61 -11.62
N ASN A 308 12.22 -11.54 -10.31
CA ASN A 308 13.24 -11.80 -9.30
C ASN A 308 12.82 -12.88 -8.28
N ILE A 309 11.83 -13.73 -8.59
CA ILE A 309 11.29 -14.73 -7.65
C ILE A 309 12.41 -15.60 -7.06
N ASP A 310 13.31 -16.12 -7.91
CA ASP A 310 14.41 -16.94 -7.43
C ASP A 310 15.34 -16.17 -6.48
N SER A 311 15.59 -14.89 -6.75
CA SER A 311 16.36 -14.04 -5.84
C SER A 311 15.63 -13.78 -4.53
N HIS A 312 14.30 -13.64 -4.56
CA HIS A 312 13.47 -13.49 -3.37
C HIS A 312 13.42 -14.75 -2.51
N ILE A 313 13.29 -15.93 -3.14
CA ILE A 313 13.34 -17.21 -2.45
C ILE A 313 14.73 -17.44 -1.89
N ASN A 314 15.79 -17.22 -2.66
CA ASN A 314 17.16 -17.53 -2.24
C ASN A 314 17.81 -16.42 -1.37
N GLN A 315 17.05 -15.47 -0.81
CA GLN A 315 17.63 -14.40 0.00
C GLN A 315 18.36 -14.97 1.21
N HIS A 316 19.60 -14.51 1.41
CA HIS A 316 20.39 -14.91 2.58
C HIS A 316 19.79 -14.33 3.86
N VAL A 317 19.52 -15.22 4.82
CA VAL A 317 19.11 -14.84 6.16
C VAL A 317 20.31 -14.23 6.88
N PHE A 318 20.23 -12.94 7.21
CA PHE A 318 21.10 -12.37 8.22
C PHE A 318 20.48 -12.66 9.58
N PRO A 319 21.19 -13.36 10.49
CA PRO A 319 20.73 -13.48 11.86
C PRO A 319 20.71 -12.08 12.47
N LEU A 320 19.51 -11.59 12.78
CA LEU A 320 19.36 -10.32 13.46
C LEU A 320 19.91 -10.50 14.88
N LYS A 321 21.14 -10.02 15.11
CA LYS A 321 21.80 -10.07 16.42
C LYS A 321 21.32 -8.88 17.24
N LEU A 322 20.49 -9.15 18.24
CA LEU A 322 20.10 -8.18 19.25
C LEU A 322 21.23 -8.17 20.31
N THR A 323 22.32 -7.47 20.05
CA THR A 323 23.38 -7.29 21.05
C THR A 323 23.03 -6.11 21.96
N THR A 324 23.14 -6.33 23.27
CA THR A 324 23.18 -5.31 24.32
C THR A 324 24.43 -4.46 24.23
#